data_AF-A0A851UA89-F1
#
_entry.id   AF-A0A851UA89-F1
#
_cell.length_a   1.000
_cell.length_b   1.000
_cell.length_c   1.000
_cell.angle_alpha   90.00
_cell.angle_beta   90.00
_cell.angle_gamma   90.00
#
_symmetry.space_group_name_H-M   'P 1'
#
loop_
_entity.id
_entity.type
_entity.pdbx_description
1 polymer ?
#
loop_
_entity_poly.entity_id
_entity_poly.type
_entity_poly.pdbx_seq_one_letter_code
_entity_poly.pdbx_strand_id
1 'polypeptide(L)'
;MRVPNSVVLPVGTHVDCCQEQEVAEKTQDIMARVTAMLAERRSNLTHFIDNLEGSEEPKFYVDQWEKLKEMENCTLTILNLVAVNCTDHHDIKKLEATILKYVKNEELFPEVVRVLPPVYRQVEAAIVDIAQREQTADHGMMDLQYLLSKLSRREHLASLSRELLQDILRYLHCIGLVVWYEEIKHLESTIFLQPTFLITMFKLLVRHHLVQQLESIS
;
A
#
# COMPACT_ATOMS: atom_id res chain seq x y z
N MET A 1 -4.34 -4.29 -5.34
CA MET A 1 -4.24 -2.95 -4.75
C MET A 1 -3.32 -2.08 -5.61
N ARG A 2 -3.89 -1.24 -6.47
CA ARG A 2 -3.17 -0.06 -6.99
C ARG A 2 -3.44 1.05 -5.99
N VAL A 3 -2.40 1.76 -5.54
CA VAL A 3 -2.59 2.87 -4.60
C VAL A 3 -2.82 4.12 -5.44
N PRO A 4 -4.06 4.61 -5.59
CA PRO A 4 -4.31 5.86 -6.29
C PRO A 4 -3.59 7.00 -5.56
N ASN A 5 -3.10 7.99 -6.31
CA ASN A 5 -2.38 9.15 -5.77
C ASN A 5 -1.14 8.76 -4.94
N SER A 6 -0.40 7.77 -5.44
CA SER A 6 0.84 7.33 -4.79
C SER A 6 1.88 8.45 -4.81
N VAL A 7 2.53 8.67 -3.66
CA VAL A 7 3.67 9.59 -3.54
C VAL A 7 4.94 8.76 -3.35
N VAL A 8 5.95 8.97 -4.20
CA VAL A 8 7.22 8.26 -4.16
C VAL A 8 8.34 9.24 -3.83
N LEU A 9 9.13 8.89 -2.80
CA LEU A 9 10.36 9.58 -2.45
C LEU A 9 11.56 8.73 -2.90
N PRO A 10 12.25 9.08 -3.99
CA PRO A 10 13.48 8.41 -4.38
C PRO A 10 14.56 8.69 -3.33
N VAL A 11 15.31 7.65 -2.92
CA VAL A 11 16.43 7.79 -2.00
C VAL A 11 17.68 7.23 -2.66
N GLY A 12 18.66 8.08 -2.89
CA GLY A 12 19.99 7.70 -3.36
C GLY A 12 20.86 7.38 -2.14
N THR A 13 21.35 6.14 -2.04
CA THR A 13 22.23 5.72 -0.94
C THR A 13 23.69 5.73 -1.38
N HIS A 14 24.61 5.59 -0.41
CA HIS A 14 26.06 5.47 -0.64
C HIS A 14 26.71 6.72 -1.25
N VAL A 15 26.26 7.91 -0.83
CA VAL A 15 26.86 9.19 -1.24
C VAL A 15 28.34 9.29 -0.86
N ASP A 16 28.75 8.60 0.21
CA ASP A 16 30.14 8.45 0.64
C ASP A 16 31.06 7.81 -0.41
N CYS A 17 30.50 7.05 -1.35
CA CYS A 17 31.24 6.42 -2.43
C CYS A 17 31.33 7.28 -3.70
N CYS A 18 30.76 8.48 -3.71
CA CYS A 18 30.66 9.35 -4.88
C CYS A 18 31.27 10.73 -4.59
N GLN A 19 31.74 11.42 -5.63
CA GLN A 19 32.12 12.83 -5.50
C GLN A 19 30.86 13.72 -5.46
N GLU A 20 30.92 14.89 -4.80
CA GLU A 20 29.76 15.79 -4.72
C GLU A 20 29.19 16.17 -6.10
N GLN A 21 30.08 16.43 -7.07
CA GLN A 21 29.67 16.73 -8.44
C GLN A 21 28.95 15.54 -9.09
N GLU A 22 29.47 14.33 -8.90
CA GLU A 22 28.87 13.10 -9.42
C GLU A 22 27.46 12.86 -8.83
N VAL A 23 27.28 13.14 -7.54
CA VAL A 23 25.98 13.02 -6.86
C VAL A 23 24.97 14.00 -7.46
N ALA A 24 25.39 15.24 -7.70
CA ALA A 24 24.54 16.26 -8.32
C ALA A 24 24.13 15.88 -9.75
N GLU A 25 25.09 15.45 -10.57
CA GLU A 25 24.86 15.01 -11.95
C GLU A 25 23.90 13.81 -12.01
N LYS A 26 24.14 12.77 -11.19
CA LYS A 26 23.25 11.60 -11.13
C LYS A 26 21.86 11.95 -10.64
N THR A 27 21.75 12.81 -9.63
CA THR A 27 20.46 13.25 -9.11
C THR A 27 19.66 13.95 -10.21
N GLN A 28 20.30 14.84 -10.98
CA GLN A 28 19.66 15.53 -12.08
C GLN A 28 19.26 14.58 -13.22
N ASP A 29 20.14 13.68 -13.64
CA ASP A 29 19.85 12.69 -14.69
C ASP A 29 18.68 11.77 -14.29
N ILE A 30 18.68 11.25 -13.05
CA ILE A 30 17.60 10.41 -12.54
C ILE A 30 16.27 11.17 -12.57
N MET A 31 16.22 12.39 -12.04
CA MET A 31 14.98 13.17 -12.02
C MET A 31 14.50 13.53 -13.43
N ALA A 32 15.41 13.83 -14.36
CA ALA A 32 15.08 14.11 -15.76
C ALA A 32 14.49 12.86 -16.44
N ARG A 33 15.10 11.68 -16.28
CA ARG A 33 14.58 10.42 -16.83
C ARG A 33 13.22 10.07 -16.25
N VAL A 34 13.07 10.21 -14.95
CA VAL A 34 11.78 9.98 -14.27
C VAL A 34 10.70 10.88 -14.85
N THR A 35 11.00 12.17 -15.03
CA THR A 35 10.05 13.14 -15.61
C THR A 35 9.69 12.75 -17.05
N ALA A 36 10.68 12.36 -17.86
CA ALA A 36 10.45 11.91 -19.23
C ALA A 36 9.57 10.65 -19.28
N MET A 37 9.85 9.66 -18.43
CA MET A 37 9.05 8.43 -18.34
C MET A 37 7.61 8.69 -17.92
N LEU A 38 7.38 9.60 -16.97
CA LEU A 38 6.02 10.00 -16.56
C LEU A 38 5.27 10.71 -17.69
N ALA A 39 5.95 11.61 -18.40
CA ALA A 39 5.36 12.35 -19.52
C ALA A 39 5.01 11.41 -20.68
N GLU A 40 5.92 10.50 -21.05
CA GLU A 40 5.69 9.49 -22.08
C GLU A 40 4.51 8.58 -21.71
N ARG A 41 4.50 8.07 -20.47
CA ARG A 41 3.40 7.22 -19.99
C ARG A 41 2.05 7.94 -20.06
N ARG A 42 2.00 9.21 -19.65
CA ARG A 42 0.79 10.02 -19.72
C ARG A 42 0.35 10.22 -21.17
N SER A 43 1.27 10.59 -22.06
CA SER A 43 0.98 10.76 -23.48
C SER A 43 0.44 9.48 -24.12
N ASN A 44 1.05 8.33 -23.81
CA ASN A 44 0.60 7.04 -24.31
C ASN A 44 -0.81 6.71 -23.81
N LEU A 45 -1.09 6.91 -22.52
CA LEU A 45 -2.43 6.68 -21.96
C LEU A 45 -3.50 7.57 -22.61
N THR A 46 -3.23 8.88 -22.74
CA THR A 46 -4.15 9.80 -23.42
C THR A 46 -4.40 9.38 -24.87
N HIS A 47 -3.34 9.05 -25.62
CA HIS A 47 -3.46 8.57 -26.99
C HIS A 47 -4.29 7.27 -27.10
N PHE A 48 -4.13 6.32 -26.18
CA PHE A 48 -4.95 5.10 -26.17
C PHE A 48 -6.41 5.38 -25.85
N ILE A 49 -6.68 6.30 -24.92
CA ILE A 49 -8.05 6.71 -24.57
C ILE A 49 -8.72 7.37 -25.78
N ASP A 50 -8.06 8.35 -26.41
CA ASP A 50 -8.59 9.08 -27.56
C ASP A 50 -8.89 8.13 -28.75
N ASN A 51 -8.01 7.16 -29.00
CA ASN A 51 -8.22 6.17 -30.06
C ASN A 51 -9.42 5.25 -29.81
N LEU A 52 -9.68 4.89 -28.55
CA LEU A 52 -10.84 4.07 -28.19
C LEU A 52 -12.14 4.87 -28.25
N GLU A 53 -12.11 6.15 -27.88
CA GLU A 53 -13.25 7.06 -27.98
C GLU A 53 -13.64 7.34 -29.45
N GLY A 54 -12.67 7.35 -30.37
CA GLY A 54 -12.90 7.51 -31.81
C GLY A 54 -13.28 6.24 -32.58
N SER A 55 -13.43 5.08 -31.91
CA SER A 55 -13.74 3.80 -32.56
C SER A 55 -15.21 3.68 -32.97
N GLU A 56 -15.49 3.07 -34.13
CA GLU A 56 -16.85 2.86 -34.65
C GLU A 56 -17.69 1.87 -33.81
N GLU A 57 -17.06 1.06 -32.95
CA GLU A 57 -17.74 0.09 -32.08
C GLU A 57 -17.41 0.27 -30.58
N PRO A 58 -17.87 1.36 -29.93
CA PRO A 58 -17.52 1.68 -28.53
C PRO A 58 -17.94 0.61 -27.52
N LYS A 59 -18.99 -0.15 -27.83
CA LYS A 59 -19.62 -1.13 -26.91
C LYS A 59 -18.72 -2.34 -26.60
N PHE A 60 -17.76 -2.68 -27.46
CA PHE A 60 -16.85 -3.80 -27.22
C PHE A 60 -15.64 -3.43 -26.36
N TYR A 61 -15.36 -2.13 -26.20
CA TYR A 61 -14.17 -1.64 -25.50
C TYR A 61 -14.47 -0.96 -24.17
N VAL A 62 -15.71 -1.00 -23.68
CA VAL A 62 -16.13 -0.35 -22.42
C VAL A 62 -15.23 -0.77 -21.26
N ASP A 63 -15.02 -2.07 -21.05
CA ASP A 63 -14.17 -2.59 -19.96
C ASP A 63 -12.70 -2.13 -20.09
N GLN A 64 -12.17 -2.04 -21.32
CA GLN A 64 -10.81 -1.59 -21.57
C GLN A 64 -10.66 -0.09 -21.36
N TRP A 65 -11.66 0.68 -21.79
CA TRP A 65 -11.74 2.12 -21.61
C TRP A 65 -11.88 2.49 -20.12
N GLU A 66 -12.76 1.82 -19.38
CA GLU A 66 -12.90 2.00 -17.93
C GLU A 66 -11.59 1.73 -17.20
N LYS A 67 -10.89 0.65 -17.55
CA LYS A 67 -9.58 0.33 -16.98
C LYS A 67 -8.50 1.36 -17.32
N LEU A 68 -8.52 1.92 -18.53
CA LEU A 68 -7.59 2.98 -18.93
C LEU A 68 -7.89 4.31 -18.24
N LYS A 69 -9.17 4.65 -18.07
CA LYS A 69 -9.62 5.81 -17.28
C LYS A 69 -9.23 5.66 -15.81
N GLU A 70 -9.35 4.47 -15.25
CA GLU A 70 -8.89 4.17 -13.91
C GLU A 70 -7.35 4.31 -13.79
N MET A 71 -6.61 3.91 -14.83
CA MET A 71 -5.15 4.10 -14.91
C MET A 71 -4.74 5.56 -15.10
N GLU A 72 -5.52 6.36 -15.82
CA GLU A 72 -5.35 7.81 -15.98
C GLU A 72 -5.56 8.52 -14.62
N ASN A 73 -6.54 8.07 -13.84
CA ASN A 73 -6.83 8.59 -12.50
C ASN A 73 -5.79 8.17 -11.44
N CYS A 74 -4.98 7.15 -11.71
CA CYS A 74 -3.87 6.76 -10.85
C CYS A 74 -2.66 7.68 -11.07
N THR A 75 -2.67 8.85 -10.42
CA THR A 75 -1.53 9.77 -10.49
C THR A 75 -0.37 9.29 -9.60
N LEU A 76 0.86 9.37 -10.13
CA LEU A 76 2.09 9.08 -9.41
C LEU A 76 2.83 10.40 -9.20
N THR A 77 2.96 10.83 -7.95
CA THR A 77 3.71 12.03 -7.57
C THR A 77 5.11 11.63 -7.14
N ILE A 78 6.13 12.07 -7.87
CA ILE A 78 7.52 11.77 -7.52
C ILE A 78 8.16 13.00 -6.90
N LEU A 79 8.62 12.85 -5.66
CA LEU A 79 9.32 13.88 -4.90
C LEU A 79 10.79 13.95 -5.33
N ASN A 80 11.46 15.03 -4.94
CA ASN A 80 12.88 15.19 -5.20
C ASN A 80 13.69 14.10 -4.50
N LEU A 81 14.66 13.54 -5.23
CA LEU A 81 15.55 12.51 -4.70
C LEU A 81 16.32 13.04 -3.48
N VAL A 82 16.36 12.23 -2.42
CA VAL A 82 17.17 12.51 -1.23
C VAL A 82 18.41 11.64 -1.29
N ALA A 83 19.57 12.28 -1.41
CA ALA A 83 20.85 11.60 -1.36
C ALA A 83 21.30 11.47 0.11
N VAL A 84 21.71 10.27 0.52
CA VAL A 84 22.12 9.95 1.90
C VAL A 84 23.41 9.16 1.95
N ASN A 85 24.30 9.54 2.86
CA ASN A 85 25.38 8.69 3.34
C ASN A 85 24.83 7.76 4.45
N CYS A 86 24.79 6.45 4.18
CA CYS A 86 24.27 5.47 5.14
C CYS A 86 25.20 5.20 6.32
N THR A 87 26.45 5.66 6.26
CA THR A 87 27.41 5.56 7.36
C THR A 87 27.33 6.75 8.32
N ASP A 88 26.73 7.87 7.91
CA ASP A 88 26.54 9.05 8.75
C ASP A 88 25.13 9.08 9.35
N HIS A 89 25.09 9.05 10.68
CA HIS A 89 23.84 9.12 11.43
C HIS A 89 23.09 10.46 11.25
N HIS A 90 23.80 11.55 10.93
CA HIS A 90 23.16 12.85 10.67
C HIS A 90 22.34 12.81 9.37
N ASP A 91 22.85 12.18 8.33
CA ASP A 91 22.15 12.00 7.06
C ASP A 91 20.91 11.11 7.21
N ILE A 92 20.99 10.07 8.04
CA ILE A 92 19.83 9.23 8.39
C ILE A 92 18.76 10.08 9.11
N LYS A 93 19.15 10.89 10.09
CA LYS A 93 18.23 11.81 10.79
C LYS A 93 17.61 12.85 9.86
N LYS A 94 18.38 13.35 8.89
CA LYS A 94 17.91 14.28 7.86
C LYS A 94 16.86 13.61 6.96
N LEU A 95 17.08 12.36 6.56
CA LEU A 95 16.11 11.57 5.81
C LEU A 95 14.82 11.36 6.63
N GLU A 96 14.94 10.97 7.90
CA GLU A 96 13.81 10.82 8.81
C GLU A 96 13.00 12.12 8.91
N ALA A 97 13.67 13.25 9.15
CA ALA A 97 13.02 14.55 9.22
C ALA A 97 12.32 14.93 7.90
N THR A 98 12.90 14.56 6.76
CA THR A 98 12.34 14.80 5.43
C THR A 98 11.10 13.93 5.19
N ILE A 99 11.13 12.65 5.55
CA ILE A 99 9.97 11.76 5.50
C ILE A 99 8.84 12.31 6.38
N LEU A 100 9.15 12.69 7.63
CA LEU A 100 8.18 13.27 8.56
C LEU A 100 7.57 14.57 8.04
N LYS A 101 8.36 15.41 7.35
CA LYS A 101 7.88 16.62 6.69
C LYS A 101 6.87 16.29 5.59
N TYR A 102 7.16 15.31 4.73
CA TYR A 102 6.29 14.95 3.62
C TYR A 102 5.01 14.25 4.08
N VAL A 103 5.10 13.31 5.03
CA VAL A 103 3.94 12.58 5.55
C VAL A 103 2.96 13.50 6.28
N LYS A 104 3.40 14.67 6.76
CA LYS A 104 2.52 15.69 7.38
C LYS A 104 1.98 16.73 6.39
N ASN A 105 2.38 16.65 5.11
CA ASN A 105 1.94 17.62 4.12
C ASN A 105 0.52 17.27 3.63
N GLU A 106 -0.44 18.14 3.95
CA GLU A 106 -1.86 17.98 3.60
C GLU A 106 -2.12 18.01 2.08
N GLU A 107 -1.24 18.67 1.30
CA GLU A 107 -1.35 18.70 -0.17
C GLU A 107 -0.96 17.35 -0.79
N LEU A 108 0.04 16.68 -0.21
CA LEU A 108 0.50 15.36 -0.69
C LEU A 108 -0.36 14.23 -0.14
N PHE A 109 -0.83 14.38 1.09
CA PHE A 109 -1.60 13.37 1.81
C PHE A 109 -2.81 14.03 2.49
N PRO A 110 -3.90 14.27 1.75
CA PRO A 110 -5.10 14.90 2.30
C PRO A 110 -5.76 14.08 3.42
N GLU A 111 -5.54 12.77 3.44
CA GLU A 111 -6.05 11.88 4.49
C GLU A 111 -5.40 12.13 5.87
N VAL A 112 -4.30 12.89 5.96
CA VAL A 112 -3.58 13.15 7.23
C VAL A 112 -4.42 13.98 8.21
N VAL A 113 -5.24 14.89 7.69
CA VAL A 113 -6.15 15.71 8.51
C VAL A 113 -7.48 15.03 8.80
N ARG A 114 -7.75 13.88 8.19
CA ARG A 114 -9.02 13.20 8.33
C ARG A 114 -9.18 12.68 9.76
N VAL A 115 -10.16 13.24 10.46
CA VAL A 115 -10.54 12.76 11.79
C VAL A 115 -11.38 11.50 11.62
N LEU A 116 -10.84 10.38 12.09
CA LEU A 116 -11.60 9.13 12.14
C LEU A 116 -12.59 9.14 13.30
N PRO A 117 -13.80 8.57 13.13
CA PRO A 117 -14.74 8.41 14.21
C PRO A 117 -14.11 7.59 15.37
N PRO A 118 -14.41 7.91 16.64
CA PRO A 118 -13.82 7.23 17.80
C PRO A 118 -13.96 5.70 17.79
N VAL A 119 -15.05 5.20 17.20
CA VAL A 119 -15.32 3.76 17.07
C VAL A 119 -14.22 3.02 16.28
N TYR A 120 -13.57 3.67 15.30
CA TYR A 120 -12.49 3.05 14.52
C TYR A 120 -11.30 2.70 15.42
N ARG A 121 -10.89 3.65 16.26
CA ARG A 121 -9.81 3.46 17.23
C ARG A 121 -10.17 2.41 18.29
N GLN A 122 -11.44 2.38 18.72
CA GLN A 122 -11.90 1.39 19.69
C GLN A 122 -11.88 -0.03 19.11
N VAL A 123 -12.30 -0.20 17.85
CA VAL A 123 -12.22 -1.48 17.14
C VAL A 123 -10.78 -1.88 16.88
N GLU A 124 -9.92 -0.96 16.45
CA GLU A 124 -8.48 -1.19 16.28
C GLU A 124 -7.83 -1.71 17.57
N ALA A 125 -8.00 -0.98 18.67
CA ALA A 125 -7.46 -1.38 19.97
C ALA A 125 -8.00 -2.74 20.43
N ALA A 126 -9.28 -3.02 20.18
CA ALA A 126 -9.89 -4.30 20.49
C ALA A 126 -9.31 -5.45 19.64
N ILE A 127 -9.06 -5.22 18.35
CA ILE A 127 -8.45 -6.20 17.44
C ILE A 127 -7.01 -6.50 17.88
N VAL A 128 -6.21 -5.48 18.17
CA VAL A 128 -4.83 -5.65 18.67
C VAL A 128 -4.83 -6.46 19.95
N ASP A 129 -5.73 -6.15 20.88
CA ASP A 129 -5.87 -6.86 22.14
C ASP A 129 -6.30 -8.33 21.95
N ILE A 130 -7.23 -8.60 21.03
CA ILE A 130 -7.64 -9.97 20.66
C ILE A 130 -6.46 -10.75 20.08
N ALA A 131 -5.73 -10.15 19.13
CA ALA A 131 -4.60 -10.79 18.45
C ALA A 131 -3.40 -11.06 19.37
N GLN A 132 -3.30 -10.37 20.51
CA GLN A 132 -2.24 -10.56 21.51
C GLN A 132 -2.63 -11.52 22.63
N ARG A 133 -3.89 -11.48 23.09
CA ARG A 133 -4.34 -12.22 24.28
C ARG A 133 -4.90 -13.59 23.95
N GLU A 134 -5.69 -13.68 22.90
CA GLU A 134 -6.17 -14.97 22.46
C GLU A 134 -5.00 -15.62 21.72
N GLN A 135 -4.68 -16.86 22.08
CA GLN A 135 -4.05 -17.80 21.15
C GLN A 135 -5.06 -18.02 20.00
N THR A 136 -5.41 -16.96 19.26
CA THR A 136 -5.92 -17.09 17.90
C THR A 136 -4.93 -18.02 17.26
N ALA A 137 -5.38 -19.25 16.98
CA ALA A 137 -4.55 -20.36 16.56
C ALA A 137 -3.40 -19.86 15.69
N ASP A 138 -2.17 -20.34 15.90
CA ASP A 138 -0.85 -19.80 15.47
C ASP A 138 -0.75 -19.08 14.11
N HIS A 139 -1.76 -19.21 13.26
CA HIS A 139 -2.04 -18.53 12.01
C HIS A 139 -2.77 -17.17 12.07
N GLY A 140 -3.31 -16.72 13.22
CA GLY A 140 -3.91 -15.38 13.37
C GLY A 140 -5.13 -15.10 12.48
N MET A 141 -5.86 -16.15 12.09
CA MET A 141 -7.08 -16.04 11.26
C MET A 141 -8.32 -16.10 12.13
N MET A 142 -9.34 -15.33 11.77
CA MET A 142 -10.59 -15.26 12.50
C MET A 142 -11.78 -15.10 11.55
N ASP A 143 -12.89 -15.79 11.85
CA ASP A 143 -14.14 -15.59 11.13
C ASP A 143 -14.75 -14.21 11.46
N LEU A 144 -15.29 -13.53 10.45
CA LEU A 144 -15.88 -12.20 10.55
C LEU A 144 -17.07 -12.14 11.53
N GLN A 145 -17.95 -13.14 11.52
CA GLN A 145 -19.07 -13.19 12.46
C GLN A 145 -18.59 -13.43 13.89
N TYR A 146 -17.58 -14.30 14.06
CA TYR A 146 -16.97 -14.52 15.36
C TYR A 146 -16.27 -13.26 15.88
N LEU A 147 -15.50 -12.55 15.05
CA LEU A 147 -14.90 -11.26 15.40
C LEU A 147 -15.95 -10.25 15.83
N LEU A 148 -17.03 -10.09 15.04
CA LEU A 148 -18.13 -9.20 15.40
C LEU A 148 -18.69 -9.55 16.79
N SER A 149 -18.96 -10.82 17.05
CA SER A 149 -19.48 -11.27 18.35
C SER A 149 -18.55 -10.94 19.52
N LYS A 150 -17.23 -10.96 19.30
CA LYS A 150 -16.22 -10.62 20.31
C LYS A 150 -16.15 -9.12 20.54
N LEU A 151 -16.20 -8.34 19.46
CA LEU A 151 -16.22 -6.88 19.55
C LEU A 151 -17.48 -6.40 20.27
N SER A 152 -18.66 -6.93 19.93
CA SER A 152 -19.93 -6.56 20.56
C SER A 152 -20.02 -6.87 22.06
N ARG A 153 -19.14 -7.73 22.60
CA ARG A 153 -19.06 -7.99 24.06
C ARG A 153 -18.35 -6.87 24.81
N ARG A 154 -17.63 -5.98 24.13
CA ARG A 154 -16.98 -4.82 24.76
C ARG A 154 -18.02 -3.71 24.92
N GLU A 155 -18.08 -3.11 26.11
CA GLU A 155 -19.10 -2.09 26.47
C GLU A 155 -19.21 -0.97 25.42
N HIS A 156 -18.07 -0.48 24.91
CA HIS A 156 -18.03 0.61 23.94
C HIS A 156 -18.41 0.21 22.50
N LEU A 157 -18.57 -1.08 22.22
CA LEU A 157 -18.82 -1.63 20.88
C LEU A 157 -20.11 -2.47 20.82
N ALA A 158 -20.95 -2.42 21.85
CA ALA A 158 -22.18 -3.22 21.92
C ALA A 158 -23.16 -2.94 20.76
N SER A 159 -23.15 -1.72 20.21
CA SER A 159 -23.98 -1.31 19.07
C SER A 159 -23.27 -1.39 17.72
N LEU A 160 -22.10 -2.04 17.64
CA LEU A 160 -21.36 -2.19 16.39
C LEU A 160 -22.14 -3.07 15.41
N SER A 161 -22.57 -2.50 14.28
CA SER A 161 -23.23 -3.26 13.21
C SER A 161 -22.21 -3.97 12.33
N ARG A 162 -22.67 -4.96 11.56
CA ARG A 162 -21.83 -5.70 10.62
C ARG A 162 -21.30 -4.78 9.52
N GLU A 163 -22.14 -3.90 8.99
CA GLU A 163 -21.81 -2.98 7.91
C GLU A 163 -20.71 -2.01 8.35
N LEU A 164 -20.86 -1.43 9.56
CA LEU A 164 -19.86 -0.54 10.13
C LEU A 164 -18.54 -1.27 10.41
N LEU A 165 -18.60 -2.53 10.88
CA LEU A 165 -17.39 -3.34 11.04
C LEU A 165 -16.69 -3.57 9.70
N GLN A 166 -17.43 -3.87 8.63
CA GLN A 166 -16.84 -4.04 7.30
C GLN A 166 -16.15 -2.77 6.80
N ASP A 167 -16.76 -1.60 6.98
CA ASP A 167 -16.14 -0.31 6.64
C ASP A 167 -14.83 -0.09 7.41
N ILE A 168 -14.83 -0.38 8.72
CA ILE A 168 -13.64 -0.29 9.57
C ILE A 168 -12.58 -1.30 9.11
N LEU A 169 -12.95 -2.53 8.77
CA LEU A 169 -12.02 -3.56 8.30
C LEU A 169 -11.41 -3.21 6.95
N ARG A 170 -12.15 -2.60 6.02
CA ARG A 170 -11.58 -2.07 4.77
C ARG A 170 -10.52 -1.01 5.07
N TYR A 171 -10.80 -0.09 5.98
CA TYR A 171 -9.81 0.89 6.42
C TYR A 171 -8.57 0.24 7.06
N LEU A 172 -8.77 -0.69 8.01
CA LEU A 172 -7.68 -1.40 8.68
C LEU A 172 -6.86 -2.25 7.71
N HIS A 173 -7.49 -2.78 6.66
CA HIS A 173 -6.83 -3.48 5.58
C HIS A 173 -5.95 -2.54 4.75
N CYS A 174 -6.46 -1.36 4.38
CA CYS A 174 -5.70 -0.36 3.63
C CYS A 174 -4.43 0.11 4.35
N ILE A 175 -4.49 0.27 5.68
CA ILE A 175 -3.31 0.65 6.49
C ILE A 175 -2.42 -0.55 6.84
N GLY A 176 -2.79 -1.77 6.44
CA GLY A 176 -2.01 -2.99 6.65
C GLY A 176 -2.01 -3.54 8.07
N LEU A 177 -2.95 -3.11 8.93
CA LEU A 177 -3.08 -3.64 10.29
C LEU A 177 -3.72 -5.03 10.28
N VAL A 178 -4.67 -5.26 9.37
CA VAL A 178 -5.26 -6.57 9.09
C VAL A 178 -5.17 -6.88 7.60
N VAL A 179 -5.42 -8.14 7.22
CA VAL A 179 -5.69 -8.50 5.83
C VAL A 179 -7.08 -9.10 5.73
N TRP A 180 -7.88 -8.61 4.79
CA TRP A 180 -9.21 -9.14 4.52
C TRP A 180 -9.48 -9.12 3.02
N TYR A 181 -9.76 -10.29 2.46
CA TYR A 181 -10.00 -10.46 1.03
C TYR A 181 -11.50 -10.49 0.73
N GLU A 182 -12.13 -9.31 0.81
CA GLU A 182 -13.57 -9.17 0.58
C GLU A 182 -14.01 -9.66 -0.81
N GLU A 183 -13.17 -9.48 -1.83
CA GLU A 183 -13.48 -9.84 -3.22
C GLU A 183 -13.34 -11.34 -3.51
N ILE A 184 -12.70 -12.11 -2.62
CA ILE A 184 -12.46 -13.55 -2.80
C ILE A 184 -13.53 -14.31 -2.03
N LYS A 185 -14.52 -14.86 -2.72
CA LYS A 185 -15.67 -15.58 -2.12
C LYS A 185 -15.29 -16.61 -1.05
N HIS A 186 -14.18 -17.32 -1.23
CA HIS A 186 -13.73 -18.34 -0.26
C HIS A 186 -13.07 -17.75 0.99
N LEU A 187 -12.69 -16.49 0.97
CA LEU A 187 -12.00 -15.77 2.05
C LEU A 187 -12.80 -14.56 2.57
N GLU A 188 -13.98 -14.28 2.01
CA GLU A 188 -14.80 -13.12 2.38
C GLU A 188 -15.20 -13.11 3.85
N SER A 189 -15.31 -14.29 4.49
CA SER A 189 -15.59 -14.43 5.92
C SER A 189 -14.32 -14.53 6.77
N THR A 190 -13.13 -14.62 6.18
CA THR A 190 -11.87 -14.85 6.90
C THR A 190 -11.04 -13.58 7.00
N ILE A 191 -10.73 -13.17 8.22
CA ILE A 191 -9.91 -12.00 8.52
C ILE A 191 -8.58 -12.46 9.10
N PHE A 192 -7.49 -11.94 8.56
CA PHE A 192 -6.15 -12.17 9.06
C PHE A 192 -5.77 -11.01 9.98
N LEU A 193 -5.86 -11.24 11.29
CA LEU A 193 -5.53 -10.24 12.31
C LEU A 193 -4.01 -10.05 12.46
N GLN A 194 -3.22 -11.02 11.98
CA GLN A 194 -1.76 -10.98 11.98
C GLN A 194 -1.22 -11.13 10.55
N PRO A 195 -1.10 -10.02 9.78
CA PRO A 195 -0.60 -10.05 8.41
C PRO A 195 0.81 -10.68 8.26
N THR A 196 1.63 -10.60 9.31
CA THR A 196 2.98 -11.18 9.36
C THR A 196 3.01 -12.69 9.16
N PHE A 197 2.00 -13.41 9.68
CA PHE A 197 1.88 -14.85 9.47
C PHE A 197 1.69 -15.18 7.98
N LEU A 198 0.74 -14.49 7.33
CA LEU A 198 0.45 -14.67 5.92
C LEU A 198 1.68 -14.39 5.05
N ILE A 199 2.39 -13.29 5.32
CA ILE A 199 3.63 -12.94 4.64
C ILE A 199 4.70 -14.03 4.84
N THR A 200 4.82 -14.56 6.05
CA THR A 200 5.80 -15.62 6.38
C THR A 200 5.46 -16.92 5.65
N MET A 201 4.20 -17.32 5.64
CA MET A 201 3.73 -18.49 4.90
C MET A 201 4.01 -18.37 3.40
N PHE A 202 3.69 -17.23 2.79
CA PHE A 202 4.01 -17.00 1.38
C PHE A 202 5.51 -17.05 1.10
N LYS A 203 6.33 -16.44 1.96
CA LYS A 203 7.79 -16.50 1.85
C LYS A 203 8.31 -17.94 1.90
N LEU A 204 7.76 -18.78 2.78
CA LEU A 204 8.15 -20.19 2.90
C LEU A 204 7.77 -20.98 1.63
N LEU A 205 6.56 -20.82 1.12
CA LEU A 205 6.10 -21.52 -0.09
C LEU A 205 6.92 -21.12 -1.32
N VAL A 206 7.15 -19.82 -1.52
CA VAL A 206 7.93 -19.32 -2.66
C VAL A 206 9.39 -19.80 -2.57
N ARG A 207 10.00 -19.73 -1.39
CA ARG A 207 11.39 -20.20 -1.19
C ARG A 207 11.52 -21.71 -1.39
N HIS A 208 10.58 -22.49 -0.87
CA HIS A 208 10.57 -23.94 -1.06
C HIS A 208 10.51 -24.30 -2.56
N HIS A 209 9.62 -23.64 -3.31
CA HIS A 209 9.53 -23.85 -4.75
C HIS A 209 10.81 -23.42 -5.49
N LEU A 210 11.43 -22.30 -5.07
CA LEU A 210 12.67 -21.80 -5.65
C LEU A 210 13.85 -22.76 -5.41
N VAL A 211 13.95 -23.37 -4.23
CA VAL A 211 14.94 -24.41 -3.94
C VAL A 211 14.72 -25.65 -4.82
N GLN A 212 13.48 -26.13 -4.93
CA GLN A 212 13.16 -27.27 -5.80
C GLN A 212 13.48 -27.01 -7.28
N GLN A 213 13.23 -25.79 -7.77
CA GLN A 213 13.58 -25.41 -9.14
C GLN A 213 15.10 -25.36 -9.35
N LEU A 214 15.86 -24.81 -8.39
CA LEU A 214 17.32 -24.78 -8.46
C LEU A 214 17.95 -26.18 -8.42
N GLU A 215 17.41 -27.09 -7.60
CA GLU A 215 17.84 -28.49 -7.54
C GLU A 215 17.51 -29.26 -8.82
N SER A 216 16.43 -28.91 -9.53
CA SER A 216 16.07 -29.54 -10.81
C SER A 216 16.91 -29.09 -12.01
N ILE A 217 17.66 -27.99 -11.87
CA ILE A 217 18.53 -27.41 -12.91
C ILE A 217 20.01 -27.78 -12.68
N SER A 218 20.35 -28.33 -11.50
CA SER A 218 21.69 -28.86 -11.17
C SER A 218 21.79 -30.35 -11.50
#